data_AF-Q8KQY9-F1
#
_entry.id   AF-Q8KQY9-F1
#
_cell.length_a   1.000
_cell.length_b   1.000
_cell.length_c   1.000
_cell.angle_alpha   90.00
_cell.angle_beta   90.00
_cell.angle_gamma   90.00
#
_symmetry.space_group_name_H-M   'P 1'
#
loop_
_entity.id
_entity.type
_entity.pdbx_description
1 polymer ?
#
loop_
_entity_poly.entity_id
_entity_poly.type
_entity_poly.pdbx_seq_one_letter_code
_entity_poly.pdbx_strand_id
1 'polypeptide(L)'
;MGKVVKSEDIPAATQLFTPNWIVKYLVQNSVGRQWLQTYPDSAIKTQMEYYIEPAEQSDEVNQQLKAVTPESIEPETIKVLDPACGSGHILIEAYNVLKAIYEERGFRSRDIPKMILENNLYGLDIDDRAAQLSGFALMMMARDDDKRIFTRNVRLNVLSLQESNHIDLPTLWKALNLSGSWQSGTSQGLFSDEEQDLNSFNADNRYQLLKRTLARFTQAKTFGSLIDVPSDDHEQLKELLSTLVELQESGDSMQKPAAKELIEIVHQALILSTRYDAVIANPPYMGRKGMPQALKGYISEFYPECIWDIYSAFIMKSRKMVLSSGRLAMITMHSWMFLSAFEELRKNILSKDTILSMLHLGTRAFKEIGGEVVQTCAFVIERENSNAVPCSFYDLQWL
;
A
#
# COMPACT_ATOMS: atom_id res chain seq x y z
N MET A 1 -13.81 29.27 5.79
CA MET A 1 -13.11 29.39 4.49
C MET A 1 -11.85 28.53 4.57
N GLY A 2 -11.74 27.47 3.77
CA GLY A 2 -10.60 26.53 3.85
C GLY A 2 -9.34 27.14 3.24
N LYS A 3 -8.28 27.27 4.05
CA LYS A 3 -6.96 27.72 3.62
C LYS A 3 -6.26 26.59 2.87
N VAL A 4 -5.51 26.91 1.82
CA VAL A 4 -4.66 25.91 1.13
C VAL A 4 -3.59 25.44 2.10
N VAL A 5 -3.45 24.13 2.25
CA VAL A 5 -2.44 23.47 3.08
C VAL A 5 -1.15 23.37 2.26
N LYS A 6 0.00 23.69 2.86
CA LYS A 6 1.30 23.46 2.21
C LYS A 6 1.65 21.97 2.23
N SER A 7 2.51 21.51 1.32
CA SER A 7 2.91 20.09 1.29
C SER A 7 3.47 19.58 2.63
N GLU A 8 4.28 20.40 3.30
CA GLU A 8 4.85 20.11 4.63
C GLU A 8 3.80 19.93 5.74
N ASP A 9 2.61 20.53 5.58
CA ASP A 9 1.55 20.52 6.58
C ASP A 9 0.46 19.46 6.29
N ILE A 10 0.55 18.73 5.16
CA ILE A 10 -0.45 17.71 4.79
C ILE A 10 -0.62 16.66 5.90
N PRO A 11 0.45 16.07 6.49
CA PRO A 11 0.28 15.04 7.51
C PRO A 11 -0.49 15.54 8.73
N ALA A 12 -0.10 16.72 9.26
CA ALA A 12 -0.73 17.31 10.43
C ALA A 12 -2.21 17.67 10.18
N ALA A 13 -2.54 18.10 8.96
CA ALA A 13 -3.91 18.46 8.58
C ALA A 13 -4.85 17.26 8.40
N THR A 14 -4.31 16.05 8.25
CA THR A 14 -5.09 14.85 7.86
C THR A 14 -5.01 13.70 8.86
N GLN A 15 -4.36 13.90 10.00
CA GLN A 15 -4.16 12.86 11.00
C GLN A 15 -5.47 12.49 11.73
N LEU A 16 -5.94 11.25 11.54
CA LEU A 16 -7.11 10.68 12.21
C LEU A 16 -6.82 9.25 12.69
N PHE A 17 -7.09 8.97 13.97
CA PHE A 17 -6.88 7.64 14.53
C PHE A 17 -8.13 6.79 14.35
N THR A 18 -8.01 5.70 13.58
CA THR A 18 -9.13 4.79 13.34
C THR A 18 -9.45 3.98 14.61
N PRO A 19 -10.70 4.01 15.10
CA PRO A 19 -11.13 3.15 16.21
C PRO A 19 -10.82 1.67 15.95
N ASN A 20 -10.39 0.96 16.98
CA ASN A 20 -9.95 -0.44 16.88
C ASN A 20 -11.00 -1.35 16.22
N TRP A 21 -12.27 -1.23 16.59
CA TRP A 21 -13.33 -2.08 16.02
C TRP A 21 -13.53 -1.88 14.50
N ILE A 22 -13.30 -0.66 13.99
CA ILE A 22 -13.37 -0.37 12.55
C ILE A 22 -12.17 -1.02 11.86
N VAL A 23 -10.97 -0.90 12.45
CA VAL A 23 -9.78 -1.58 11.95
C VAL A 23 -10.00 -3.08 11.86
N LYS A 24 -10.52 -3.70 12.92
CA LYS A 24 -10.91 -5.11 12.94
C LYS A 24 -11.91 -5.45 11.84
N TYR A 25 -12.99 -4.68 11.70
CA TYR A 25 -13.95 -4.86 10.60
C TYR A 25 -13.26 -4.86 9.23
N LEU A 26 -12.41 -3.87 8.95
CA LEU A 26 -11.74 -3.73 7.66
C LEU A 26 -10.81 -4.92 7.37
N VAL A 27 -10.01 -5.37 8.35
CA VAL A 27 -9.06 -6.48 8.18
C VAL A 27 -9.76 -7.83 8.13
N GLN A 28 -10.69 -8.09 9.05
CA GLN A 28 -11.39 -9.38 9.12
C GLN A 28 -12.25 -9.63 7.88
N ASN A 29 -12.87 -8.58 7.32
CA ASN A 29 -13.67 -8.69 6.10
C ASN A 29 -12.86 -8.55 4.81
N SER A 30 -11.55 -8.35 4.89
CA SER A 30 -10.64 -8.40 3.73
C SER A 30 -9.75 -9.65 3.76
N VAL A 31 -8.73 -9.65 4.61
CA VAL A 31 -7.76 -10.75 4.77
C VAL A 31 -8.45 -11.99 5.33
N GLY A 32 -9.19 -11.83 6.43
CA GLY A 32 -9.91 -12.95 7.06
C GLY A 32 -10.94 -13.57 6.13
N ARG A 33 -11.68 -12.73 5.40
CA ARG A 33 -12.65 -13.18 4.39
C ARG A 33 -12.00 -13.97 3.27
N GLN A 34 -10.84 -13.56 2.76
CA GLN A 34 -10.13 -14.31 1.73
C GLN A 34 -9.78 -15.72 2.21
N TRP A 35 -9.28 -15.82 3.45
CA TRP A 35 -8.96 -17.11 4.06
C TRP A 35 -10.21 -17.99 4.20
N LEU A 36 -11.30 -17.45 4.76
CA LEU A 36 -12.54 -18.18 4.98
C LEU A 36 -13.28 -18.57 3.70
N GLN A 37 -13.08 -17.85 2.59
CA GLN A 37 -13.61 -18.30 1.30
C GLN A 37 -12.96 -19.59 0.82
N THR A 38 -11.65 -19.72 1.04
CA THR A 38 -10.89 -20.93 0.67
C THR A 38 -11.08 -22.05 1.69
N TYR A 39 -11.16 -21.69 2.98
CA TYR A 39 -11.30 -22.62 4.10
C TYR A 39 -12.51 -22.25 4.98
N PRO A 40 -13.75 -22.56 4.55
CA PRO A 40 -14.97 -22.14 5.26
C PRO A 40 -15.09 -22.66 6.70
N ASP A 41 -14.49 -23.82 6.97
CA ASP A 41 -14.52 -24.47 8.29
C ASP A 41 -13.34 -24.08 9.19
N SER A 42 -12.52 -23.10 8.76
CA SER A 42 -11.35 -22.63 9.51
C SER A 42 -11.73 -22.08 10.89
N ALA A 43 -10.95 -22.45 11.90
CA ALA A 43 -11.21 -22.10 13.29
C ALA A 43 -10.93 -20.62 13.58
N ILE A 44 -10.13 -19.94 12.73
CA ILE A 44 -9.79 -18.52 12.91
C ILE A 44 -11.05 -17.63 12.95
N LYS A 45 -12.14 -18.08 12.33
CA LYS A 45 -13.44 -17.41 12.34
C LYS A 45 -13.92 -17.05 13.75
N THR A 46 -13.66 -17.93 14.73
CA THR A 46 -14.04 -17.71 16.14
C THR A 46 -13.32 -16.54 16.79
N GLN A 47 -12.21 -16.08 16.21
CA GLN A 47 -11.40 -14.95 16.68
C GLN A 47 -11.75 -13.64 15.97
N MET A 48 -12.64 -13.67 14.96
CA MET A 48 -12.98 -12.52 14.13
C MET A 48 -14.36 -11.93 14.51
N GLU A 49 -14.38 -11.22 15.64
CA GLU A 49 -15.57 -10.59 16.24
C GLU A 49 -16.41 -9.72 15.30
N TYR A 50 -15.78 -9.05 14.33
CA TYR A 50 -16.40 -8.11 13.39
C TYR A 50 -16.47 -8.66 11.97
N TYR A 51 -16.26 -9.97 11.78
CA TYR A 51 -16.48 -10.64 10.51
C TYR A 51 -17.97 -10.66 10.15
N ILE A 52 -18.28 -10.33 8.90
CA ILE A 52 -19.63 -10.35 8.35
C ILE A 52 -19.77 -11.57 7.46
N GLU A 53 -20.62 -12.49 7.90
CA GLU A 53 -21.03 -13.64 7.12
C GLU A 53 -21.61 -13.20 5.78
N PRO A 54 -21.18 -13.82 4.66
CA PRO A 54 -21.90 -13.68 3.41
C PRO A 54 -23.36 -14.10 3.60
N ALA A 55 -24.30 -13.32 3.03
CA ALA A 55 -25.70 -13.73 2.99
C ALA A 55 -25.85 -15.05 2.21
N GLU A 56 -26.87 -15.85 2.52
CA GLU A 56 -27.19 -17.07 1.77
C GLU A 56 -27.38 -16.74 0.28
N GLN A 57 -26.74 -17.54 -0.58
CA GLN A 57 -26.76 -17.37 -2.03
C GLN A 57 -27.39 -18.58 -2.70
N SER A 58 -27.91 -18.41 -3.91
CA SER A 58 -28.41 -19.54 -4.69
C SER A 58 -27.27 -20.47 -5.10
N ASP A 59 -27.61 -21.74 -5.39
CA ASP A 59 -26.63 -22.77 -5.76
C ASP A 59 -25.79 -22.38 -6.98
N GLU A 60 -26.39 -21.66 -7.93
CA GLU A 60 -25.70 -21.15 -9.12
C GLU A 60 -24.56 -20.19 -8.75
N VAL A 61 -24.79 -19.29 -7.79
CA VAL A 61 -23.80 -18.32 -7.34
C VAL A 61 -22.70 -19.01 -6.54
N ASN A 62 -23.07 -19.95 -5.66
CA ASN A 62 -22.09 -20.74 -4.91
C ASN A 62 -21.16 -21.53 -5.85
N GLN A 63 -21.68 -22.06 -6.97
CA GLN A 63 -20.86 -22.71 -8.00
C GLN A 63 -19.92 -21.74 -8.72
N GLN A 64 -20.40 -20.54 -9.07
CA GLN A 64 -19.56 -19.50 -9.67
C GLN A 64 -18.44 -19.06 -8.72
N LEU A 65 -18.76 -18.82 -7.45
CA LEU A 65 -17.77 -18.47 -6.43
C LEU A 65 -16.74 -19.58 -6.24
N LYS A 66 -17.17 -20.84 -6.20
CA LYS A 66 -16.26 -21.98 -6.07
C LYS A 66 -15.33 -22.12 -7.28
N ALA A 67 -15.76 -21.75 -8.48
CA ALA A 67 -14.92 -21.81 -9.69
C ALA A 67 -13.81 -20.76 -9.72
N VAL A 68 -14.00 -19.61 -9.05
CA VAL A 68 -13.00 -18.53 -8.99
C VAL A 68 -12.17 -18.55 -7.71
N THR A 69 -12.64 -19.25 -6.67
CA THR A 69 -11.91 -19.39 -5.40
C THR A 69 -10.76 -20.39 -5.59
N PRO A 70 -9.53 -20.05 -5.16
CA PRO A 70 -8.41 -20.99 -5.23
C PRO A 70 -8.66 -22.22 -4.35
N GLU A 71 -8.12 -23.38 -4.74
CA GLU A 71 -8.24 -24.62 -3.95
C GLU A 71 -7.40 -24.59 -2.66
N SER A 72 -6.31 -23.82 -2.67
CA SER A 72 -5.41 -23.63 -1.54
C SER A 72 -4.74 -22.26 -1.64
N ILE A 73 -4.50 -21.66 -0.48
CA ILE A 73 -3.71 -20.43 -0.33
C ILE A 73 -2.58 -20.74 0.65
N GLU A 74 -1.35 -20.41 0.25
CA GLU A 74 -0.21 -20.43 1.17
C GLU A 74 -0.13 -19.09 1.92
N PRO A 75 0.04 -19.10 3.25
CA PRO A 75 0.07 -17.86 4.03
C PRO A 75 1.10 -16.84 3.54
N GLU A 76 2.27 -17.28 3.07
CA GLU A 76 3.34 -16.43 2.57
C GLU A 76 2.98 -15.63 1.32
N THR A 77 1.96 -16.05 0.57
CA THR A 77 1.58 -15.37 -0.67
C THR A 77 0.60 -14.22 -0.45
N ILE A 78 -0.04 -14.13 0.71
CA ILE A 78 -1.06 -13.13 1.02
C ILE A 78 -0.41 -11.76 1.25
N LYS A 79 -0.58 -10.80 0.34
CA LYS A 79 -0.01 -9.46 0.47
C LYS A 79 -1.06 -8.44 0.88
N VAL A 80 -0.76 -7.69 1.93
CA VAL A 80 -1.62 -6.65 2.53
C VAL A 80 -0.90 -5.31 2.49
N LEU A 81 -1.52 -4.32 1.86
CA LEU A 81 -1.00 -2.95 1.79
C LEU A 81 -1.89 -1.99 2.59
N ASP A 82 -1.25 -1.15 3.41
CA ASP A 82 -1.81 0.13 3.85
C ASP A 82 -1.06 1.30 3.18
N PRO A 83 -1.67 1.99 2.19
CA PRO A 83 -1.04 3.06 1.43
C PRO A 83 -1.00 4.41 2.16
N ALA A 84 -1.55 4.50 3.38
CA ALA A 84 -1.52 5.69 4.22
C ALA A 84 -1.47 5.28 5.70
N CYS A 85 -0.40 4.56 6.06
CA CYS A 85 -0.42 3.69 7.23
C CYS A 85 -0.42 4.41 8.58
N GLY A 86 -0.04 5.68 8.62
CA GLY A 86 -0.02 6.49 9.84
C GLY A 86 0.77 5.79 10.94
N SER A 87 0.10 5.52 12.06
CA SER A 87 0.69 4.83 13.22
C SER A 87 0.68 3.30 13.12
N GLY A 88 0.20 2.71 12.02
CA GLY A 88 0.27 1.28 11.74
C GLY A 88 -0.84 0.42 12.33
N HIS A 89 -1.94 1.00 12.85
CA HIS A 89 -3.02 0.23 13.49
C HIS A 89 -3.63 -0.85 12.57
N ILE A 90 -3.81 -0.56 11.28
CA ILE A 90 -4.31 -1.52 10.29
C ILE A 90 -3.32 -2.67 10.09
N LEU A 91 -2.03 -2.36 9.95
CA LEU A 91 -0.98 -3.36 9.79
C LEU A 91 -0.84 -4.26 11.04
N ILE A 92 -1.04 -3.70 12.22
CA ILE A 92 -1.05 -4.43 13.49
C ILE A 92 -2.19 -5.45 13.53
N GLU A 93 -3.40 -5.05 13.14
CA GLU A 93 -4.53 -5.99 13.11
C GLU A 93 -4.36 -7.03 11.99
N ALA A 94 -3.82 -6.64 10.83
CA ALA A 94 -3.48 -7.56 9.74
C ALA A 94 -2.45 -8.61 10.20
N TYR A 95 -1.45 -8.21 10.98
CA TYR A 95 -0.50 -9.14 11.60
C TYR A 95 -1.20 -10.19 12.47
N ASN A 96 -2.16 -9.80 13.31
CA ASN A 96 -2.88 -10.73 14.19
C ASN A 96 -3.66 -11.77 13.39
N VAL A 97 -4.39 -11.33 12.35
CA VAL A 97 -5.14 -12.25 11.47
C VAL A 97 -4.20 -13.17 10.71
N LEU A 98 -3.11 -12.65 10.16
CA LEU A 98 -2.12 -13.47 9.46
C LEU A 98 -1.45 -14.47 10.41
N LYS A 99 -1.10 -14.06 11.62
CA LYS A 99 -0.52 -14.97 12.62
C LYS A 99 -1.45 -16.15 12.90
N ALA A 100 -2.74 -15.89 13.13
CA ALA A 100 -3.71 -16.97 13.32
C ALA A 100 -3.78 -17.92 12.10
N ILE A 101 -3.70 -17.38 10.88
CA ILE A 101 -3.61 -18.15 9.63
C ILE A 101 -2.36 -19.04 9.60
N TYR A 102 -1.17 -18.48 9.87
CA TYR A 102 0.08 -19.24 9.90
C TYR A 102 0.07 -20.32 11.00
N GLU A 103 -0.47 -20.03 12.19
CA GLU A 103 -0.59 -20.99 13.28
C GLU A 103 -1.53 -22.14 12.92
N GLU A 104 -2.68 -21.86 12.29
CA GLU A 104 -3.61 -22.89 11.79
C GLU A 104 -2.94 -23.80 10.75
N ARG A 105 -2.06 -23.24 9.92
CA ARG A 105 -1.27 -24.00 8.93
C ARG A 105 -0.08 -24.76 9.54
N GLY A 106 0.13 -24.66 10.86
CA GLY A 106 1.14 -25.42 11.58
C GLY A 106 2.56 -24.86 11.51
N PHE A 107 2.73 -23.59 11.12
CA PHE A 107 4.03 -22.94 11.15
C PHE A 107 4.54 -22.77 12.58
N ARG A 108 5.87 -22.76 12.73
CA ARG A 108 6.49 -22.58 14.04
C ARG A 108 6.29 -21.15 14.50
N SER A 109 5.66 -20.93 15.66
CA SER A 109 5.33 -19.60 16.19
C SER A 109 6.51 -18.61 16.22
N ARG A 110 7.74 -19.09 16.39
CA ARG A 110 8.95 -18.26 16.39
C ARG A 110 9.42 -17.76 15.02
N ASP A 111 8.94 -18.38 13.93
CA ASP A 111 9.35 -18.07 12.56
C ASP A 111 8.29 -17.21 11.86
N ILE A 112 7.02 -17.35 12.27
CA ILE A 112 5.87 -16.55 11.80
C ILE A 112 6.14 -15.03 11.78
N PRO A 113 6.69 -14.40 12.84
CA PRO A 113 6.83 -12.95 12.86
C PRO A 113 7.70 -12.42 11.72
N LYS A 114 8.81 -13.10 11.42
CA LYS A 114 9.69 -12.71 10.31
C LYS A 114 8.96 -12.86 8.97
N MET A 115 8.26 -13.97 8.77
CA MET A 115 7.55 -14.25 7.52
C MET A 115 6.45 -13.22 7.27
N ILE A 116 5.68 -12.84 8.28
CA ILE A 116 4.65 -11.80 8.15
C ILE A 116 5.25 -10.45 7.79
N LEU A 117 6.34 -10.05 8.46
CA LEU A 117 6.96 -8.74 8.24
C LEU A 117 7.63 -8.61 6.87
N GLU A 118 8.18 -9.69 6.32
CA GLU A 118 8.90 -9.68 5.05
C GLU A 118 8.01 -9.98 3.83
N ASN A 119 7.03 -10.87 3.97
CA ASN A 119 6.25 -11.39 2.85
C ASN A 119 4.85 -10.79 2.74
N ASN A 120 4.23 -10.43 3.88
CA ASN A 120 2.80 -10.16 3.92
C ASN A 120 2.47 -8.67 4.08
N LEU A 121 3.15 -7.95 4.96
CA LEU A 121 2.75 -6.60 5.36
C LEU A 121 3.54 -5.51 4.64
N TYR A 122 2.82 -4.56 4.05
CA TYR A 122 3.35 -3.42 3.32
C TYR A 122 2.67 -2.14 3.79
N GLY A 123 3.44 -1.08 4.01
CA GLY A 123 2.93 0.19 4.52
C GLY A 123 3.64 1.38 3.87
N LEU A 124 2.88 2.41 3.51
CA LEU A 124 3.41 3.67 2.99
C LEU A 124 2.82 4.85 3.75
N ASP A 125 3.65 5.83 4.07
CA ASP A 125 3.19 7.12 4.59
C ASP A 125 4.06 8.26 4.05
N ILE A 126 3.55 9.49 4.02
CA ILE A 126 4.34 10.67 3.65
C ILE A 126 5.11 11.25 4.84
N ASP A 127 4.65 11.05 6.09
CA ASP A 127 5.35 11.50 7.29
C ASP A 127 6.37 10.45 7.75
N ASP A 128 7.63 10.87 7.85
CA ASP A 128 8.75 10.00 8.26
C ASP A 128 8.53 9.41 9.67
N ARG A 129 7.99 10.21 10.59
CA ARG A 129 7.75 9.80 11.98
C ARG A 129 6.60 8.82 12.07
N ALA A 130 5.56 8.98 11.24
CA ALA A 130 4.44 8.07 11.19
C ALA A 130 4.91 6.67 10.72
N ALA A 131 5.60 6.61 9.58
CA ALA A 131 6.16 5.35 9.07
C ALA A 131 7.13 4.69 10.08
N GLN A 132 7.99 5.48 10.74
CA GLN A 132 8.88 4.98 11.80
C GLN A 132 8.12 4.42 12.99
N LEU A 133 7.05 5.10 13.45
CA LEU A 133 6.21 4.62 14.56
C LEU A 133 5.48 3.33 14.19
N SER A 134 4.96 3.24 12.97
CA SER A 134 4.32 2.04 12.42
C SER A 134 5.30 0.86 12.38
N GLY A 135 6.50 1.07 11.83
CA GLY A 135 7.56 0.05 11.82
C GLY A 135 8.00 -0.37 13.22
N PHE A 136 8.13 0.58 14.16
CA PHE A 136 8.45 0.30 15.55
C PHE A 136 7.36 -0.54 16.23
N ALA A 137 6.08 -0.18 16.07
CA ALA A 137 4.96 -0.90 16.66
C ALA A 137 4.88 -2.35 16.14
N LEU A 138 5.05 -2.56 14.84
CA LEU A 138 5.12 -3.89 14.22
C LEU A 138 6.29 -4.72 14.79
N MET A 139 7.47 -4.11 14.93
CA MET A 139 8.64 -4.80 15.50
C MET A 139 8.45 -5.14 16.98
N MET A 140 7.76 -4.31 17.76
CA MET A 140 7.45 -4.61 19.17
C MET A 140 6.44 -5.75 19.31
N MET A 141 5.40 -5.76 18.47
CA MET A 141 4.46 -6.87 18.41
C MET A 141 5.15 -8.18 18.00
N ALA A 142 5.96 -8.14 16.95
CA ALA A 142 6.76 -9.29 16.53
C ALA A 142 7.76 -9.76 17.59
N ARG A 143 8.23 -8.86 18.47
CA ARG A 143 9.14 -9.18 19.58
C ARG A 143 8.46 -9.92 20.73
N ASP A 144 7.16 -9.74 20.89
CA ASP A 144 6.35 -10.48 21.86
C ASP A 144 6.31 -11.97 21.47
N ASP A 145 6.18 -12.23 20.16
CA ASP A 145 6.10 -13.56 19.59
C ASP A 145 7.46 -14.24 19.36
N ASP A 146 8.47 -13.48 18.90
CA ASP A 146 9.84 -13.96 18.76
C ASP A 146 10.84 -13.09 19.52
N LYS A 147 11.36 -13.66 20.61
CA LYS A 147 12.31 -12.94 21.46
C LYS A 147 13.63 -12.57 20.79
N ARG A 148 13.93 -13.14 19.62
CA ARG A 148 15.18 -12.91 18.87
C ARG A 148 14.97 -12.05 17.63
N ILE A 149 13.77 -11.49 17.40
CA ILE A 149 13.43 -10.82 16.14
C ILE A 149 14.43 -9.73 15.71
N PHE A 150 14.96 -8.95 16.65
CA PHE A 150 15.95 -7.90 16.37
C PHE A 150 17.29 -8.42 15.83
N THR A 151 17.60 -9.70 16.04
CA THR A 151 18.82 -10.35 15.53
C THR A 151 18.61 -11.12 14.23
N ARG A 152 17.39 -11.12 13.68
CA ARG A 152 17.04 -11.91 12.48
C ARG A 152 17.20 -11.16 11.16
N ASN A 153 17.79 -9.96 11.19
CA ASN A 153 17.93 -9.06 10.04
C ASN A 153 16.61 -8.92 9.25
N VAL A 154 15.54 -8.59 9.97
CA VAL A 154 14.21 -8.43 9.36
C VAL A 154 14.20 -7.17 8.50
N ARG A 155 13.72 -7.31 7.27
CA ARG A 155 13.46 -6.16 6.40
C ARG A 155 11.97 -5.83 6.39
N LEU A 156 11.62 -4.67 6.92
CA LEU A 156 10.25 -4.17 6.88
C LEU A 156 9.91 -3.60 5.49
N ASN A 157 8.68 -3.79 5.05
CA ASN A 157 8.10 -3.09 3.91
C ASN A 157 7.21 -1.91 4.33
N VAL A 158 7.54 -1.26 5.46
CA VAL A 158 6.88 -0.04 5.92
C VAL A 158 7.83 1.13 5.69
N LEU A 159 7.51 1.98 4.72
CA LEU A 159 8.39 3.04 4.23
C LEU A 159 7.71 4.40 4.34
N SER A 160 8.52 5.43 4.60
CA SER A 160 8.10 6.80 4.31
C SER A 160 8.51 7.16 2.90
N LEU A 161 7.60 7.78 2.15
CA LEU A 161 7.86 8.18 0.78
C LEU A 161 8.89 9.31 0.72
N GLN A 162 9.96 9.09 -0.03
CA GLN A 162 11.06 10.04 -0.20
C GLN A 162 11.11 10.66 -1.59
N GLU A 163 11.56 11.91 -1.63
CA GLU A 163 11.74 12.64 -2.87
C GLU A 163 13.09 12.35 -3.52
N SER A 164 13.10 12.26 -4.84
CA SER A 164 14.31 11.94 -5.62
C SER A 164 15.14 13.16 -6.05
N ASN A 165 14.72 14.39 -5.72
CA ASN A 165 15.33 15.62 -6.25
C ASN A 165 16.82 15.79 -5.93
N HIS A 166 17.30 15.14 -4.85
CA HIS A 166 18.68 15.20 -4.41
C HIS A 166 19.59 14.18 -5.11
N ILE A 167 19.02 13.25 -5.88
CA ILE A 167 19.75 12.12 -6.47
C ILE A 167 20.40 12.53 -7.79
N ASP A 168 21.73 12.49 -7.84
CA ASP A 168 22.51 12.60 -9.06
C ASP A 168 22.73 11.21 -9.68
N LEU A 169 21.76 10.77 -10.49
CA LEU A 169 21.76 9.43 -11.09
C LEU A 169 23.05 9.12 -11.90
N PRO A 170 23.56 9.99 -12.80
CA PRO A 170 24.83 9.73 -13.48
C PRO A 170 25.99 9.41 -12.54
N THR A 171 26.13 10.18 -11.46
CA THR A 171 27.20 9.98 -10.46
C THR A 171 27.03 8.66 -9.71
N LEU A 172 25.81 8.36 -9.24
CA LEU A 172 25.53 7.10 -8.55
C LEU A 172 25.71 5.90 -9.49
N TRP A 173 25.30 6.01 -10.75
CA TRP A 173 25.44 4.94 -11.74
C TRP A 173 26.91 4.60 -12.00
N LYS A 174 27.78 5.62 -12.12
CA LYS A 174 29.24 5.44 -12.20
C LYS A 174 29.76 4.71 -10.96
N ALA A 175 29.34 5.12 -9.76
CA ALA A 175 29.77 4.51 -8.51
C ALA A 175 29.31 3.05 -8.34
N LEU A 176 28.14 2.68 -8.86
CA LEU A 176 27.66 1.30 -8.82
C LEU A 176 28.46 0.35 -9.73
N ASN A 177 28.97 0.85 -10.87
CA ASN A 177 29.77 0.08 -11.84
C ASN A 177 29.07 -1.23 -12.29
N LEU A 178 27.76 -1.17 -12.55
CA LEU A 178 26.94 -2.34 -12.90
C LEU A 178 27.20 -2.93 -14.30
N SER A 179 27.95 -2.22 -15.15
CA SER A 179 28.28 -2.64 -16.52
C SER A 179 29.62 -3.37 -16.62
N GLY A 180 30.40 -3.45 -15.52
CA GLY A 180 31.71 -4.13 -15.49
C GLY A 180 32.80 -3.48 -16.35
N SER A 181 32.51 -2.35 -17.01
CA SER A 181 33.39 -1.68 -17.99
C SER A 181 34.70 -1.16 -17.40
N TRP A 182 34.78 -1.02 -16.08
CA TRP A 182 35.85 -0.30 -15.40
C TRP A 182 36.96 -1.22 -14.85
N GLN A 183 36.92 -2.53 -15.15
CA GLN A 183 37.96 -3.50 -14.75
C GLN A 183 39.10 -3.69 -15.76
N SER A 184 38.97 -3.19 -16.99
CA SER A 184 40.12 -3.13 -17.90
C SER A 184 41.03 -1.98 -17.48
N GLY A 185 42.18 -2.32 -16.87
CA GLY A 185 43.21 -1.41 -16.35
C GLY A 185 43.90 -0.50 -17.36
N THR A 186 43.17 0.02 -18.34
CA THR A 186 43.53 1.29 -18.96
C THR A 186 43.12 2.39 -18.01
N SER A 187 44.09 3.17 -17.57
CA SER A 187 43.90 4.53 -17.10
C SER A 187 43.20 5.34 -18.20
N GLN A 188 41.89 5.13 -18.39
CA GLN A 188 41.06 6.09 -19.08
C GLN A 188 41.05 7.32 -18.18
N GLY A 189 41.61 8.40 -18.70
CA GLY A 189 41.88 9.60 -17.94
C GLY A 189 40.62 10.08 -17.21
N LEU A 190 40.81 10.90 -16.18
CA LEU A 190 39.79 11.70 -15.49
C LEU A 190 38.98 12.66 -16.41
N PHE A 191 39.03 12.43 -17.73
CA PHE A 191 38.46 13.19 -18.83
C PHE A 191 37.90 12.21 -19.89
N SER A 192 37.10 11.21 -19.50
CA SER A 192 36.20 10.56 -20.46
C SER A 192 35.18 11.60 -20.92
N ASP A 193 34.91 11.69 -22.22
CA ASP A 193 33.90 12.61 -22.75
C ASP A 193 32.56 12.27 -22.08
N GLU A 194 32.02 13.20 -21.28
CA GLU A 194 30.75 13.02 -20.54
C GLU A 194 29.61 12.58 -21.48
N GLU A 195 29.65 13.02 -22.74
CA GLU A 195 28.70 12.61 -23.78
C GLU A 195 28.80 11.12 -24.15
N GLN A 196 30.00 10.54 -24.19
CA GLN A 196 30.18 9.11 -24.46
C GLN A 196 29.67 8.25 -23.29
N ASP A 197 29.97 8.66 -22.06
CA ASP A 197 29.47 7.99 -20.85
C ASP A 197 27.94 8.00 -20.81
N LEU A 198 27.32 9.17 -21.02
CA LEU A 198 25.86 9.31 -21.03
C LEU A 198 25.18 8.50 -22.14
N ASN A 199 25.78 8.41 -23.33
CA ASN A 199 25.26 7.57 -24.40
C ASN A 199 25.29 6.08 -24.02
N SER A 200 26.37 5.63 -23.37
CA SER A 200 26.46 4.26 -22.86
C SER A 200 25.43 3.97 -21.76
N PHE A 201 25.20 4.91 -20.85
CA PHE A 201 24.22 4.77 -19.77
C PHE A 201 22.81 4.68 -20.34
N ASN A 202 22.50 5.53 -21.32
CA ASN A 202 21.17 5.55 -21.91
C ASN A 202 20.83 4.26 -22.66
N ALA A 203 21.82 3.46 -23.06
CA ALA A 203 21.60 2.14 -23.66
C ALA A 203 21.26 1.04 -22.63
N ASP A 204 21.51 1.24 -21.33
CA ASP A 204 21.19 0.26 -20.28
C ASP A 204 19.73 0.39 -19.82
N ASN A 205 18.97 -0.70 -19.91
CA ASN A 205 17.57 -0.75 -19.52
C ASN A 205 17.35 -0.43 -18.03
N ARG A 206 18.29 -0.80 -17.16
CA ARG A 206 18.21 -0.51 -15.71
C ARG A 206 18.43 0.97 -15.43
N TYR A 207 19.33 1.61 -16.16
CA TYR A 207 19.51 3.06 -16.07
C TYR A 207 18.25 3.80 -16.53
N GLN A 208 17.62 3.36 -17.63
CA GLN A 208 16.35 3.94 -18.07
C GLN A 208 15.22 3.70 -17.07
N LEU A 209 15.16 2.52 -16.45
CA LEU A 209 14.23 2.21 -15.36
C LEU A 209 14.44 3.15 -14.16
N LEU A 210 15.69 3.33 -13.71
CA LEU A 210 16.02 4.26 -12.62
C LEU A 210 15.64 5.69 -12.98
N LYS A 211 16.00 6.15 -14.18
CA LYS A 211 15.69 7.50 -14.66
C LYS A 211 14.18 7.78 -14.66
N ARG A 212 13.37 6.86 -15.24
CA ARG A 212 11.89 7.00 -15.23
C ARG A 212 11.30 6.89 -13.83
N THR A 213 11.87 6.04 -12.98
CA THR A 213 11.42 5.87 -11.59
C THR A 213 11.69 7.14 -10.80
N LEU A 214 12.92 7.64 -10.79
CA LEU A 214 13.29 8.88 -10.09
C LEU A 214 12.41 10.06 -10.52
N ALA A 215 12.10 10.19 -11.81
CA ALA A 215 11.21 11.27 -12.29
C ALA A 215 9.81 11.25 -11.64
N ARG A 216 9.28 10.07 -11.28
CA ARG A 216 7.97 9.92 -10.62
C ARG A 216 7.98 10.36 -9.16
N PHE A 217 9.14 10.33 -8.49
CA PHE A 217 9.28 10.62 -7.06
C PHE A 217 9.77 12.05 -6.77
N THR A 218 9.80 12.95 -7.74
CA THR A 218 10.23 14.35 -7.53
C THR A 218 9.32 15.13 -6.57
N GLN A 219 8.05 14.76 -6.43
CA GLN A 219 7.12 15.37 -5.46
C GLN A 219 6.46 14.32 -4.55
N ALA A 220 7.22 13.30 -4.16
CA ALA A 220 6.72 12.17 -3.41
C ALA A 220 6.02 12.56 -2.09
N LYS A 221 6.53 13.57 -1.38
CA LYS A 221 5.91 14.09 -0.15
C LYS A 221 4.58 14.83 -0.38
N THR A 222 4.29 15.21 -1.63
CA THR A 222 3.03 15.86 -2.02
C THR A 222 1.99 14.88 -2.55
N PHE A 223 2.42 13.92 -3.39
CA PHE A 223 1.51 12.96 -4.02
C PHE A 223 1.26 11.73 -3.14
N GLY A 224 2.23 11.38 -2.30
CA GLY A 224 2.15 10.18 -1.48
C GLY A 224 1.97 8.92 -2.34
N SER A 225 1.21 7.97 -1.83
CA SER A 225 0.94 6.70 -2.52
C SER A 225 0.06 6.84 -3.77
N LEU A 226 -0.37 8.06 -4.13
CA LEU A 226 -1.02 8.32 -5.42
C LEU A 226 -0.06 8.21 -6.60
N ILE A 227 1.26 8.28 -6.36
CA ILE A 227 2.28 8.08 -7.38
C ILE A 227 2.01 6.77 -8.14
N ASP A 228 1.85 6.91 -9.45
CA ASP A 228 1.65 5.76 -10.30
C ASP A 228 2.98 5.13 -10.72
N VAL A 229 3.16 3.86 -10.40
CA VAL A 229 4.25 3.01 -10.87
C VAL A 229 3.62 1.83 -11.60
N PRO A 230 3.90 1.64 -12.90
CA PRO A 230 3.31 0.54 -13.67
C PRO A 230 3.63 -0.83 -13.06
N SER A 231 2.67 -1.75 -13.09
CA SER A 231 2.93 -3.16 -12.68
C SER A 231 3.93 -3.85 -13.58
N ASP A 232 4.04 -3.43 -14.84
CA ASP A 232 4.96 -4.02 -15.82
C ASP A 232 6.43 -3.76 -15.45
N ASP A 233 6.68 -2.75 -14.62
CA ASP A 233 8.01 -2.46 -14.07
C ASP A 233 8.35 -3.34 -12.85
N HIS A 234 7.40 -4.13 -12.30
CA HIS A 234 7.56 -4.86 -11.04
C HIS A 234 8.76 -5.81 -11.01
N GLU A 235 8.86 -6.73 -11.97
CA GLU A 235 9.96 -7.70 -11.99
C GLU A 235 11.32 -7.02 -12.18
N GLN A 236 11.40 -6.00 -13.05
CA GLN A 236 12.64 -5.25 -13.25
C GLN A 236 13.06 -4.47 -11.99
N LEU A 237 12.09 -3.87 -11.28
CA LEU A 237 12.33 -3.18 -10.01
C LEU A 237 12.76 -4.15 -8.92
N LYS A 238 12.19 -5.35 -8.88
CA LYS A 238 12.51 -6.41 -7.92
C LYS A 238 13.95 -6.92 -8.12
N GLU A 239 14.31 -7.25 -9.36
CA GLU A 239 15.68 -7.66 -9.71
C GLU A 239 16.70 -6.55 -9.40
N LEU A 240 16.37 -5.31 -9.74
CA LEU A 240 17.22 -4.16 -9.44
C LEU A 240 17.37 -3.98 -7.93
N LEU A 241 16.30 -4.10 -7.15
CA LEU A 241 16.36 -3.97 -5.69
C LEU A 241 17.25 -5.05 -5.08
N SER A 242 17.14 -6.31 -5.51
CA SER A 242 18.03 -7.39 -5.06
C SER A 242 19.49 -7.06 -5.35
N THR A 243 19.79 -6.61 -6.57
CA THR A 243 21.15 -6.21 -6.97
C THR A 243 21.69 -5.09 -6.07
N LEU A 244 20.89 -4.06 -5.80
CA LEU A 244 21.31 -2.94 -4.96
C LEU A 244 21.54 -3.39 -3.50
N VAL A 245 20.70 -4.27 -2.96
CA VAL A 245 20.85 -4.80 -1.60
C VAL A 245 22.14 -5.61 -1.48
N GLU A 246 22.44 -6.45 -2.46
CA GLU A 246 23.70 -7.21 -2.50
C GLU A 246 24.92 -6.27 -2.51
N LEU A 247 24.85 -5.19 -3.30
CA LEU A 247 25.91 -4.15 -3.34
C LEU A 247 26.02 -3.37 -2.03
N GLN A 248 24.90 -3.08 -1.36
CA GLN A 248 24.91 -2.40 -0.07
C GLN A 248 25.61 -3.26 1.00
N GLU A 249 25.43 -4.57 0.98
CA GLU A 249 26.03 -5.49 1.95
C GLU A 249 27.50 -5.80 1.61
N SER A 250 27.78 -6.16 0.37
CA SER A 250 29.06 -6.75 -0.07
C SER A 250 29.90 -5.89 -1.01
N GLY A 251 29.37 -4.77 -1.51
CA GLY A 251 30.07 -3.88 -2.45
C GLY A 251 31.28 -3.16 -1.85
N ASP A 252 32.03 -2.44 -2.68
CA ASP A 252 33.16 -1.62 -2.23
C ASP A 252 32.71 -0.29 -1.55
N SER A 253 33.69 0.54 -1.15
CA SER A 253 33.42 1.81 -0.45
C SER A 253 32.61 2.83 -1.27
N MET A 254 32.59 2.72 -2.60
CA MET A 254 31.80 3.58 -3.49
C MET A 254 30.42 2.97 -3.79
N GLN A 255 30.35 1.65 -3.98
CA GLN A 255 29.10 0.95 -4.29
C GLN A 255 28.10 0.96 -3.14
N LYS A 256 28.56 0.76 -1.89
CA LYS A 256 27.67 0.71 -0.72
C LYS A 256 26.82 1.96 -0.52
N PRO A 257 27.39 3.19 -0.49
CA PRO A 257 26.58 4.41 -0.32
C PRO A 257 25.68 4.66 -1.54
N ALA A 258 26.17 4.43 -2.77
CA ALA A 258 25.36 4.63 -3.97
C ALA A 258 24.17 3.68 -4.03
N ALA A 259 24.38 2.41 -3.66
CA ALA A 259 23.30 1.43 -3.57
C ALA A 259 22.28 1.81 -2.50
N LYS A 260 22.74 2.23 -1.31
CA LYS A 260 21.85 2.65 -0.22
C LYS A 260 20.91 3.78 -0.64
N GLU A 261 21.41 4.79 -1.34
CA GLU A 261 20.61 5.94 -1.78
C GLU A 261 19.56 5.53 -2.82
N LEU A 262 19.91 4.64 -3.77
CA LEU A 262 18.96 4.15 -4.76
C LEU A 262 17.94 3.15 -4.19
N ILE A 263 18.33 2.34 -3.19
CA ILE A 263 17.41 1.40 -2.51
C ILE A 263 16.19 2.14 -1.95
N GLU A 264 16.40 3.32 -1.37
CA GLU A 264 15.32 4.10 -0.76
C GLU A 264 14.19 4.41 -1.75
N ILE A 265 14.55 4.81 -2.99
CA ILE A 265 13.57 5.08 -4.05
C ILE A 265 13.08 3.81 -4.75
N VAL A 266 13.96 2.84 -5.01
CA VAL A 266 13.57 1.61 -5.73
C VAL A 266 12.65 0.75 -4.87
N HIS A 267 12.83 0.71 -3.55
CA HIS A 267 11.97 -0.07 -2.65
C HIS A 267 10.55 0.50 -2.60
N GLN A 268 10.38 1.83 -2.45
CA GLN A 268 9.04 2.44 -2.52
C GLN A 268 8.38 2.27 -3.89
N ALA A 269 9.16 2.30 -4.99
CA ALA A 269 8.66 2.02 -6.33
C ALA A 269 8.19 0.56 -6.47
N LEU A 270 8.94 -0.39 -5.90
CA LEU A 270 8.56 -1.81 -5.88
C LEU A 270 7.24 -2.03 -5.13
N ILE A 271 7.05 -1.37 -3.99
CA ILE A 271 5.79 -1.45 -3.23
C ILE A 271 4.62 -0.90 -4.08
N LEU A 272 4.81 0.23 -4.76
CA LEU A 272 3.76 0.84 -5.60
C LEU A 272 3.47 0.08 -6.91
N SER A 273 4.43 -0.71 -7.42
CA SER A 273 4.24 -1.55 -8.60
C SER A 273 3.59 -2.90 -8.27
N THR A 274 3.66 -3.34 -7.01
CA THR A 274 3.10 -4.61 -6.54
C THR A 274 1.56 -4.62 -6.62
N ARG A 275 0.98 -5.80 -6.76
CA ARG A 275 -0.46 -6.05 -6.60
C ARG A 275 -0.71 -6.89 -5.35
N TYR A 276 -1.79 -6.55 -4.66
CA TYR A 276 -2.08 -7.02 -3.31
C TYR A 276 -3.41 -7.77 -3.25
N ASP A 277 -3.48 -8.77 -2.38
CA ASP A 277 -4.70 -9.48 -2.04
C ASP A 277 -5.67 -8.58 -1.27
N ALA A 278 -5.13 -7.72 -0.40
CA ALA A 278 -5.90 -6.72 0.33
C ALA A 278 -5.19 -5.37 0.33
N VAL A 279 -5.92 -4.32 -0.04
CA VAL A 279 -5.49 -2.94 0.22
C VAL A 279 -6.46 -2.35 1.24
N ILE A 280 -5.94 -1.95 2.40
CA ILE A 280 -6.73 -1.55 3.56
C ILE A 280 -6.25 -0.19 4.04
N ALA A 281 -7.13 0.81 4.13
CA ALA A 281 -6.66 2.15 4.49
C ALA A 281 -7.70 3.02 5.21
N ASN A 282 -7.18 3.95 6.03
CA ASN A 282 -7.83 5.21 6.35
C ASN A 282 -7.09 6.34 5.62
N PRO A 283 -7.46 6.69 4.38
CA PRO A 283 -6.73 7.66 3.59
C PRO A 283 -6.91 9.09 4.14
N PRO A 284 -6.05 10.04 3.77
CA PRO A 284 -6.23 11.44 4.16
C PRO A 284 -7.54 12.02 3.63
N TYR A 285 -8.16 12.93 4.39
CA TYR A 285 -9.38 13.65 3.98
C TYR A 285 -9.03 15.12 3.70
N MET A 286 -9.15 15.55 2.45
CA MET A 286 -8.81 16.91 2.06
C MET A 286 -9.56 17.29 0.80
N GLY A 287 -10.60 18.11 0.96
CA GLY A 287 -11.36 18.63 -0.16
C GLY A 287 -10.51 19.48 -1.10
N ARG A 288 -10.91 19.56 -2.37
CA ARG A 288 -10.18 20.24 -3.46
C ARG A 288 -9.65 21.62 -3.09
N LYS A 289 -10.37 22.41 -2.28
CA LYS A 289 -9.92 23.75 -1.87
C LYS A 289 -8.65 23.73 -1.00
N GLY A 290 -8.48 22.72 -0.15
CA GLY A 290 -7.32 22.58 0.74
C GLY A 290 -6.06 22.07 0.04
N MET A 291 -6.19 21.40 -1.11
CA MET A 291 -5.08 20.77 -1.81
C MET A 291 -4.06 21.78 -2.39
N PRO A 292 -2.75 21.48 -2.31
CA PRO A 292 -1.72 22.19 -3.08
C PRO A 292 -1.98 22.16 -4.59
N GLN A 293 -1.46 23.15 -5.33
CA GLN A 293 -1.67 23.24 -6.78
C GLN A 293 -1.11 22.04 -7.54
N ALA A 294 0.06 21.53 -7.14
CA ALA A 294 0.66 20.34 -7.73
C ALA A 294 -0.26 19.12 -7.57
N LEU A 295 -0.80 18.89 -6.37
CA LEU A 295 -1.72 17.78 -6.10
C LEU A 295 -3.04 17.92 -6.88
N LYS A 296 -3.59 19.14 -6.99
CA LYS A 296 -4.77 19.40 -7.83
C LYS A 296 -4.54 19.03 -9.29
N GLY A 297 -3.39 19.42 -9.82
CA GLY A 297 -2.96 19.10 -11.19
C GLY A 297 -2.88 17.59 -11.38
N TYR A 298 -2.15 16.92 -10.48
CA TYR A 298 -1.96 15.46 -10.50
C TYR A 298 -3.29 14.70 -10.46
N ILE A 299 -4.19 15.02 -9.52
CA ILE A 299 -5.50 14.36 -9.43
C ILE A 299 -6.34 14.65 -10.68
N SER A 300 -6.32 15.87 -11.20
CA SER A 300 -7.11 16.22 -12.40
C SER A 300 -6.61 15.49 -13.66
N GLU A 301 -5.31 15.17 -13.73
CA GLU A 301 -4.70 14.44 -14.84
C GLU A 301 -4.93 12.92 -14.73
N PHE A 302 -4.67 12.32 -13.57
CA PHE A 302 -4.67 10.86 -13.40
C PHE A 302 -5.96 10.27 -12.84
N TYR A 303 -6.80 11.09 -12.19
CA TYR A 303 -8.05 10.67 -11.53
C TYR A 303 -9.17 11.74 -11.71
N PRO A 304 -9.54 12.09 -12.95
CA PRO A 304 -10.50 13.17 -13.24
C PRO A 304 -11.89 12.96 -12.59
N GLU A 305 -12.27 11.72 -12.31
CA GLU A 305 -13.51 11.37 -11.60
C GLU A 305 -13.45 11.57 -10.07
N CYS A 306 -12.27 11.87 -9.53
CA CYS A 306 -11.98 11.98 -8.09
C CYS A 306 -11.51 13.38 -7.66
N ILE A 307 -11.81 14.40 -8.46
CA ILE A 307 -11.26 15.75 -8.31
C ILE A 307 -11.67 16.50 -7.03
N TRP A 308 -12.70 16.00 -6.33
CA TRP A 308 -13.36 16.72 -5.24
C TRP A 308 -12.71 16.53 -3.88
N ASP A 309 -12.13 15.35 -3.61
CA ASP A 309 -11.43 15.05 -2.36
C ASP A 309 -10.34 14.01 -2.57
N ILE A 310 -9.23 14.13 -1.84
CA ILE A 310 -8.08 13.23 -1.98
C ILE A 310 -8.44 11.78 -1.63
N TYR A 311 -9.34 11.53 -0.67
CA TYR A 311 -9.72 10.14 -0.33
C TYR A 311 -10.34 9.42 -1.54
N SER A 312 -11.03 10.15 -2.43
CA SER A 312 -11.63 9.54 -3.62
C SER A 312 -10.56 9.10 -4.63
N ALA A 313 -9.49 9.87 -4.79
CA ALA A 313 -8.33 9.46 -5.58
C ALA A 313 -7.64 8.24 -4.96
N PHE A 314 -7.57 8.18 -3.62
CA PHE A 314 -7.07 6.99 -2.92
C PHE A 314 -7.95 5.75 -3.13
N ILE A 315 -9.28 5.87 -3.20
CA ILE A 315 -10.16 4.74 -3.56
C ILE A 315 -9.73 4.18 -4.93
N MET A 316 -9.61 5.04 -5.95
CA MET A 316 -9.27 4.62 -7.31
C MET A 316 -7.84 4.09 -7.44
N LYS A 317 -6.86 4.73 -6.78
CA LYS A 317 -5.48 4.24 -6.76
C LYS A 317 -5.38 2.90 -6.03
N SER A 318 -5.96 2.78 -4.84
CA SER A 318 -5.96 1.54 -4.06
C SER A 318 -6.58 0.40 -4.85
N ARG A 319 -7.72 0.64 -5.50
CA ARG A 319 -8.37 -0.32 -6.41
C ARG A 319 -7.45 -0.81 -7.54
N LYS A 320 -6.61 0.05 -8.12
CA LYS A 320 -5.62 -0.35 -9.15
C LYS A 320 -4.50 -1.23 -8.60
N MET A 321 -4.24 -1.17 -7.29
CA MET A 321 -3.22 -1.97 -6.61
C MET A 321 -3.75 -3.32 -6.08
N VAL A 322 -5.06 -3.56 -6.13
CA VAL A 322 -5.66 -4.83 -5.73
C VAL A 322 -5.66 -5.82 -6.91
N LEU A 323 -5.29 -7.08 -6.64
CA LEU A 323 -5.39 -8.21 -7.58
C LEU A 323 -6.83 -8.46 -8.04
N SER A 324 -6.99 -9.20 -9.13
CA SER A 324 -8.29 -9.83 -9.46
C SER A 324 -8.75 -10.70 -8.29
N SER A 325 -10.03 -10.59 -7.92
CA SER A 325 -10.62 -11.25 -6.74
C SER A 325 -10.04 -10.82 -5.37
N GLY A 326 -9.14 -9.84 -5.34
CA GLY A 326 -8.66 -9.21 -4.11
C GLY A 326 -9.66 -8.20 -3.55
N ARG A 327 -9.34 -7.64 -2.38
CA ARG A 327 -10.24 -6.73 -1.64
C ARG A 327 -9.65 -5.35 -1.39
N LEU A 328 -10.49 -4.34 -1.56
CA LEU A 328 -10.26 -2.99 -1.11
C LEU A 328 -11.14 -2.73 0.11
N ALA A 329 -10.56 -2.43 1.27
CA ALA A 329 -11.30 -2.09 2.48
C ALA A 329 -10.88 -0.72 2.99
N MET A 330 -11.81 0.24 3.10
CA MET A 330 -11.45 1.58 3.55
C MET A 330 -12.50 2.20 4.47
N ILE A 331 -12.05 3.13 5.30
CA ILE A 331 -12.92 4.13 5.93
C ILE A 331 -12.70 5.49 5.28
N THR A 332 -13.76 6.10 4.76
CA THR A 332 -13.69 7.42 4.10
C THR A 332 -14.85 8.31 4.52
N MET A 333 -14.85 9.57 4.07
CA MET A 333 -16.03 10.43 4.24
C MET A 333 -17.21 9.88 3.43
N HIS A 334 -18.40 9.81 4.02
CA HIS A 334 -19.57 9.17 3.40
C HIS A 334 -20.13 9.89 2.16
N SER A 335 -19.66 11.10 1.86
CA SER A 335 -20.28 11.99 0.87
C SER A 335 -20.21 11.44 -0.56
N TRP A 336 -19.26 10.54 -0.82
CA TRP A 336 -19.17 9.84 -2.10
C TRP A 336 -20.34 8.88 -2.36
N MET A 337 -21.10 8.50 -1.33
CA MET A 337 -22.26 7.62 -1.46
C MET A 337 -23.44 8.31 -2.17
N PHE A 338 -23.59 9.64 -2.04
CA PHE A 338 -24.83 10.32 -2.46
C PHE A 338 -24.63 11.63 -3.22
N LEU A 339 -23.53 12.38 -3.04
CA LEU A 339 -23.37 13.65 -3.76
C LEU A 339 -23.16 13.41 -5.27
N SER A 340 -23.77 14.26 -6.10
CA SER A 340 -23.60 14.25 -7.57
C SER A 340 -22.14 14.43 -7.99
N ALA A 341 -21.35 15.15 -7.19
CA ALA A 341 -19.91 15.31 -7.37
C ALA A 341 -19.15 13.97 -7.53
N PHE A 342 -19.64 12.89 -6.92
CA PHE A 342 -19.01 11.56 -6.95
C PHE A 342 -19.79 10.54 -7.79
N GLU A 343 -20.67 10.99 -8.68
CA GLU A 343 -21.49 10.09 -9.51
C GLU A 343 -20.64 9.21 -10.43
N GLU A 344 -19.64 9.78 -11.10
CA GLU A 344 -18.73 9.02 -11.98
C GLU A 344 -17.86 8.02 -11.21
N LEU A 345 -17.43 8.38 -9.99
CA LEU A 345 -16.75 7.44 -9.09
C LEU A 345 -17.65 6.24 -8.78
N ARG A 346 -18.92 6.48 -8.40
CA ARG A 346 -19.88 5.41 -8.10
C ARG A 346 -20.14 4.54 -9.33
N LYS A 347 -20.34 5.12 -10.52
CA LYS A 347 -20.48 4.37 -11.78
C LYS A 347 -19.27 3.49 -12.05
N ASN A 348 -18.06 4.00 -11.83
CA ASN A 348 -16.82 3.25 -12.05
C ASN A 348 -16.71 2.03 -11.12
N ILE A 349 -16.99 2.21 -9.82
CA ILE A 349 -16.99 1.12 -8.84
C ILE A 349 -18.07 0.09 -9.18
N LEU A 350 -19.34 0.52 -9.29
CA LEU A 350 -20.48 -0.38 -9.46
C LEU A 350 -20.48 -1.13 -10.80
N SER A 351 -19.81 -0.60 -11.83
CA SER A 351 -19.71 -1.30 -13.12
C SER A 351 -18.63 -2.38 -13.16
N LYS A 352 -17.67 -2.36 -12.24
CA LYS A 352 -16.45 -3.19 -12.33
C LYS A 352 -16.16 -4.03 -11.09
N ASP A 353 -16.79 -3.74 -9.97
CA ASP A 353 -16.49 -4.33 -8.67
C ASP A 353 -17.78 -4.58 -7.89
N THR A 354 -17.68 -5.44 -6.88
CA THR A 354 -18.79 -5.76 -5.98
C THR A 354 -18.54 -5.15 -4.60
N ILE A 355 -19.48 -4.35 -4.10
CA ILE A 355 -19.46 -3.90 -2.71
C ILE A 355 -19.97 -5.07 -1.85
N LEU A 356 -19.09 -5.65 -1.03
CA LEU A 356 -19.43 -6.80 -0.17
C LEU A 356 -20.17 -6.37 1.09
N SER A 357 -19.67 -5.32 1.73
CA SER A 357 -20.28 -4.75 2.92
C SER A 357 -20.00 -3.26 3.05
N MET A 358 -20.93 -2.53 3.65
CA MET A 358 -20.81 -1.10 3.90
C MET A 358 -21.48 -0.72 5.22
N LEU A 359 -20.73 -0.03 6.08
CA LEU A 359 -21.18 0.54 7.34
C LEU A 359 -21.27 2.06 7.16
N HIS A 360 -22.47 2.61 7.26
CA HIS A 360 -22.68 4.06 7.32
C HIS A 360 -22.60 4.48 8.78
N LEU A 361 -21.45 5.01 9.19
CA LEU A 361 -21.11 5.27 10.59
C LEU A 361 -21.72 6.56 11.14
N GLY A 362 -21.93 7.55 10.26
CA GLY A 362 -22.43 8.85 10.68
C GLY A 362 -21.38 9.69 11.37
N THR A 363 -21.83 10.53 12.31
CA THR A 363 -20.99 11.48 13.04
C THR A 363 -20.27 10.79 14.20
N ARG A 364 -19.18 11.38 14.71
CA ARG A 364 -18.46 10.90 15.90
C ARG A 364 -17.81 9.50 15.79
N ALA A 365 -17.65 8.97 14.58
CA ALA A 365 -16.87 7.77 14.35
C ALA A 365 -15.41 7.94 14.82
N PHE A 366 -14.85 9.15 14.71
CA PHE A 366 -13.55 9.54 15.23
C PHE A 366 -13.73 10.32 16.53
N LYS A 367 -13.10 9.87 17.63
CA LYS A 367 -13.21 10.54 18.95
C LYS A 367 -12.49 11.89 18.98
N GLU A 368 -11.49 12.04 18.12
CA GLU A 368 -10.62 13.22 18.02
C GLU A 368 -11.33 14.41 17.35
N ILE A 369 -12.40 14.15 16.59
CA ILE A 369 -13.15 15.20 15.90
C ILE A 369 -14.38 15.54 16.73
N GLY A 370 -14.36 16.70 17.37
CA GLY A 370 -15.53 17.26 18.03
C GLY A 370 -16.62 17.68 17.03
N GLY A 371 -17.87 17.30 17.29
CA GLY A 371 -19.05 17.71 16.52
C GLY A 371 -19.43 16.79 15.36
N GLU A 372 -20.37 17.23 14.53
CA GLU A 372 -20.92 16.48 13.38
C GLU A 372 -20.11 16.69 12.08
N VAL A 373 -18.90 17.23 12.18
CA VAL A 373 -18.15 17.79 11.03
C VAL A 373 -17.66 16.72 10.07
N VAL A 374 -17.36 15.52 10.55
CA VAL A 374 -16.87 14.41 9.73
C VAL A 374 -17.81 13.24 9.88
N GLN A 375 -18.49 12.93 8.77
CA GLN A 375 -19.40 11.80 8.63
C GLN A 375 -18.75 10.77 7.72
N THR A 376 -18.73 9.52 8.17
CA THR A 376 -17.87 8.49 7.57
C THR A 376 -18.66 7.24 7.19
N CYS A 377 -18.09 6.49 6.27
CA CYS A 377 -18.49 5.13 6.00
C CYS A 377 -17.26 4.23 5.92
N ALA A 378 -17.42 2.97 6.34
CA ALA A 378 -16.43 1.92 6.17
C ALA A 378 -16.97 0.87 5.22
N PHE A 379 -16.19 0.41 4.25
CA PHE A 379 -16.68 -0.50 3.23
C PHE A 379 -15.60 -1.50 2.82
N VAL A 380 -16.06 -2.61 2.25
CA VAL A 380 -15.24 -3.65 1.63
C VAL A 380 -15.75 -3.87 0.22
N ILE A 381 -14.85 -3.76 -0.75
CA ILE A 381 -15.09 -3.98 -2.17
C ILE A 381 -14.23 -5.16 -2.62
N GLU A 382 -14.83 -6.08 -3.35
CA GLU A 382 -14.15 -7.15 -4.09
C GLU A 382 -13.95 -6.71 -5.53
N ARG A 383 -12.73 -6.90 -6.05
CA ARG A 383 -12.43 -6.62 -7.45
C ARG A 383 -13.13 -7.63 -8.34
N GLU A 384 -13.64 -7.12 -9.46
CA GLU A 384 -14.46 -7.85 -10.44
C GLU A 384 -15.91 -7.96 -10.00
N ASN A 385 -16.81 -7.54 -10.90
CA ASN A 385 -18.23 -7.48 -10.59
C ASN A 385 -18.83 -8.89 -10.65
N SER A 386 -19.26 -9.37 -9.50
CA SER A 386 -20.25 -10.42 -9.38
C SER A 386 -21.60 -9.81 -9.04
N ASN A 387 -22.46 -9.68 -10.05
CA ASN A 387 -23.87 -9.22 -9.88
C ASN A 387 -24.70 -10.14 -8.98
N ALA A 388 -24.13 -11.29 -8.61
CA ALA A 388 -24.78 -12.36 -7.90
C ALA A 388 -24.57 -12.30 -6.38
N VAL A 389 -23.63 -11.49 -5.90
CA VAL A 389 -23.33 -11.35 -4.47
C VAL A 389 -24.02 -10.10 -3.93
N PRO A 390 -24.99 -10.23 -3.00
CA PRO A 390 -25.64 -9.06 -2.39
C PRO A 390 -24.69 -8.32 -1.44
N CYS A 391 -24.81 -7.00 -1.41
CA CYS A 391 -24.12 -6.15 -0.44
C CYS A 391 -24.82 -6.19 0.93
N SER A 392 -24.06 -6.36 2.00
CA SER A 392 -24.56 -6.16 3.37
C SER A 392 -24.39 -4.71 3.81
N PHE A 393 -25.49 -3.96 3.90
CA PHE A 393 -25.49 -2.55 4.28
C PHE A 393 -26.02 -2.35 5.70
N TYR A 394 -25.26 -1.62 6.52
CA TYR A 394 -25.61 -1.32 7.92
C TYR A 394 -25.60 0.20 8.13
N ASP A 395 -26.75 0.76 8.52
CA ASP A 395 -26.86 2.16 8.91
C ASP A 395 -26.70 2.29 10.44
N LEU A 396 -25.57 2.82 10.87
CA LEU A 396 -25.22 3.00 12.28
C LEU A 396 -25.34 4.47 12.72
N GLN A 397 -25.87 5.37 11.87
CA GLN A 397 -25.96 6.81 12.17
C GLN A 397 -26.79 7.16 13.41
N TRP A 398 -27.64 6.22 13.85
CA TRP A 398 -28.63 6.41 14.90
C TRP A 398 -28.35 5.58 16.17
N LEU A 399 -27.19 4.92 16.24
CA LEU A 399 -26.67 4.24 17.43
C LEU A 399 -25.79 5.19 18.23
#